data_AF-A0A098T3Z5-F1
#
_entry.id   AF-A0A098T3Z5-F1
#
_cell.length_a   1.000
_cell.length_b   1.000
_cell.length_c   1.000
_cell.angle_alpha   90.00
_cell.angle_beta   90.00
_cell.angle_gamma   90.00
#
_symmetry.space_group_name_H-M   'P 1'
#
loop_
_entity.id
_entity.type
_entity.pdbx_description
1 polymer ?
#
loop_
_entity_poly.entity_id
_entity_poly.type
_entity_poly.pdbx_seq_one_letter_code
_entity_poly.pdbx_strand_id
1 'polypeptide(L)'
;MKHLIRSLLALSLLVASQAAAKAEEILLQSVQSGMYVTVVNGTLAAAAPGPRGASRFDTVRLEGDRVAFRDLRSGSYVRAGVGEGAFLAAGSPHIRGWETFELVRIRGDKLALRSVGNGNYVRAGVGRDSLLAASSGRAAGWEQFRFVNPRDAQAANNNAGNQPGAGQGGNRGGPDLDDLFGNYRITHIAAGNGFLVRLGRELGNRSTLSIDDRGTVRASVGCNSISMRVSVRDGRVRAEGPAISTKMLCQGQGQAAAEAAIIDALSSARRVDRDGRTVTFRDASGADLLKLRRG
;
A
#
# COMPACT_ATOMS: atom_id res chain seq x y z
N MET A 1 74.52 7.74 -6.61
CA MET A 1 73.18 7.54 -7.20
C MET A 1 72.46 6.50 -6.34
N LYS A 2 71.62 6.96 -5.40
CA LYS A 2 70.89 6.13 -4.43
C LYS A 2 69.48 5.92 -4.97
N HIS A 3 69.14 4.70 -5.38
CA HIS A 3 67.79 4.38 -5.86
C HIS A 3 66.85 4.15 -4.66
N LEU A 4 65.93 5.08 -4.45
CA LEU A 4 64.79 4.92 -3.54
C LEU A 4 63.83 3.87 -4.10
N ILE A 5 63.69 2.74 -3.41
CA ILE A 5 62.58 1.81 -3.60
C ILE A 5 61.38 2.38 -2.84
N ARG A 6 60.39 2.89 -3.58
CA ARG A 6 59.10 3.33 -3.04
C ARG A 6 58.23 2.09 -2.79
N SER A 7 58.09 1.68 -1.52
CA SER A 7 57.06 0.74 -1.08
C SER A 7 55.68 1.40 -1.26
N LEU A 8 54.95 0.97 -2.29
CA LEU A 8 53.50 1.12 -2.35
C LEU A 8 52.87 -0.04 -1.57
N LEU A 9 52.41 0.24 -0.34
CA LEU A 9 51.40 -0.62 0.29
C LEU A 9 50.11 -0.49 -0.53
N ALA A 10 49.79 -1.52 -1.31
CA ALA A 10 48.48 -1.65 -1.92
C ALA A 10 47.47 -1.93 -0.79
N LEU A 11 46.73 -0.90 -0.40
CA LEU A 11 45.57 -1.01 0.46
C LEU A 11 44.49 -1.77 -0.34
N SER A 12 44.40 -3.07 -0.13
CA SER A 12 43.35 -3.92 -0.70
C SER A 12 42.01 -3.49 -0.12
N LEU A 13 41.28 -2.66 -0.88
CA LEU A 13 39.87 -2.37 -0.64
C LEU A 13 39.09 -3.68 -0.84
N LEU A 14 38.80 -4.38 0.27
CA LEU A 14 37.73 -5.37 0.31
C LEU A 14 36.42 -4.62 0.07
N VAL A 15 36.05 -4.44 -1.19
CA VAL A 15 34.69 -4.11 -1.57
C VAL A 15 33.87 -5.35 -1.19
N ALA A 16 33.31 -5.34 0.01
CA ALA A 16 32.21 -6.22 0.35
C ALA A 16 31.07 -5.86 -0.61
N SER A 17 30.96 -6.63 -1.68
CA SER A 17 29.80 -6.62 -2.55
C SER A 17 28.61 -7.03 -1.71
N GLN A 18 27.92 -6.05 -1.12
CA GLN A 18 26.54 -6.24 -0.74
C GLN A 18 25.77 -6.44 -2.04
N ALA A 19 25.71 -7.70 -2.49
CA ALA A 19 24.65 -8.13 -3.37
C ALA A 19 23.37 -7.83 -2.60
N ALA A 20 22.78 -6.65 -2.86
CA ALA A 20 21.45 -6.35 -2.38
C ALA A 20 20.58 -7.53 -2.83
N ALA A 21 20.14 -8.35 -1.86
CA ALA A 21 19.32 -9.51 -2.11
C ALA A 21 18.12 -9.02 -2.92
N LYS A 22 18.11 -9.34 -4.22
CA LYS A 22 17.14 -8.79 -5.15
C LYS A 22 15.75 -9.19 -4.66
N ALA A 23 14.97 -8.22 -4.18
CA ALA A 23 13.58 -8.44 -3.86
C ALA A 23 12.81 -8.63 -5.16
N GLU A 24 12.06 -9.72 -5.25
CA GLU A 24 11.13 -9.93 -6.36
C GLU A 24 9.80 -9.28 -5.99
N GLU A 25 9.32 -8.36 -6.83
CA GLU A 25 7.98 -7.81 -6.69
C GLU A 25 6.97 -8.89 -7.10
N ILE A 26 6.06 -9.21 -6.20
CA ILE A 26 5.04 -10.24 -6.39
C ILE A 26 3.65 -9.72 -6.05
N LEU A 27 2.66 -10.38 -6.64
CA LEU A 27 1.29 -10.44 -6.11
C LEU A 27 1.09 -11.82 -5.48
N LEU A 28 0.35 -11.88 -4.38
CA LEU A 28 -0.05 -13.13 -3.77
C LEU A 28 -1.47 -13.49 -4.23
N GLN A 29 -1.66 -14.67 -4.80
CA GLN A 29 -2.97 -15.16 -5.24
C GLN A 29 -3.35 -16.41 -4.45
N SER A 30 -4.57 -16.49 -3.91
CA SER A 30 -5.10 -17.73 -3.34
C SER A 30 -5.40 -18.72 -4.47
N VAL A 31 -4.88 -19.94 -4.38
CA VAL A 31 -5.16 -21.00 -5.35
C VAL A 31 -6.63 -21.42 -5.28
N GLN A 32 -7.22 -21.42 -4.08
CA GLN A 32 -8.57 -21.93 -3.85
C GLN A 32 -9.66 -21.02 -4.43
N SER A 33 -9.54 -19.71 -4.27
CA SER A 33 -10.53 -18.75 -4.80
C SER A 33 -10.13 -18.10 -6.12
N GLY A 34 -8.84 -18.17 -6.51
CA GLY A 34 -8.29 -17.40 -7.62
C GLY A 34 -8.15 -15.89 -7.34
N MET A 35 -8.57 -15.43 -6.16
CA MET A 35 -8.53 -14.01 -5.79
C MET A 35 -7.13 -13.62 -5.33
N TYR A 36 -6.75 -12.38 -5.64
CA TYR A 36 -5.51 -11.78 -5.20
C TYR A 36 -5.65 -11.19 -3.80
N VAL A 37 -4.54 -11.21 -3.06
CA VAL A 37 -4.45 -10.65 -1.72
C VAL A 37 -4.43 -9.13 -1.79
N THR A 38 -5.26 -8.49 -0.98
CA THR A 38 -5.37 -7.04 -0.83
C THR A 38 -5.69 -6.70 0.63
N VAL A 39 -5.74 -5.41 0.97
CA VAL A 39 -6.08 -4.96 2.33
C VAL A 39 -7.58 -4.74 2.45
N VAL A 40 -8.20 -5.41 3.42
CA VAL A 40 -9.60 -5.23 3.84
C VAL A 40 -9.62 -4.96 5.34
N ASN A 41 -10.20 -3.83 5.75
CA ASN A 41 -10.32 -3.44 7.17
C ASN A 41 -9.00 -3.52 7.96
N GLY A 42 -7.88 -3.13 7.34
CA GLY A 42 -6.55 -3.14 7.97
C GLY A 42 -5.88 -4.51 8.04
N THR A 43 -6.52 -5.55 7.49
CA THR A 43 -6.03 -6.94 7.45
C THR A 43 -5.85 -7.38 6.00
N LEU A 44 -5.01 -8.37 5.72
CA LEU A 44 -4.88 -8.97 4.41
C LEU A 44 -6.03 -9.95 4.15
N ALA A 45 -6.55 -9.93 2.93
CA ALA A 45 -7.66 -10.77 2.49
C ALA A 45 -7.51 -11.16 1.02
N ALA A 46 -7.90 -12.38 0.67
CA ALA A 46 -7.97 -12.82 -0.72
C ALA A 46 -9.29 -12.34 -1.34
N ALA A 47 -9.34 -11.05 -1.68
CA ALA A 47 -10.57 -10.33 -2.05
C ALA A 47 -10.46 -9.52 -3.35
N ALA A 48 -9.27 -9.38 -3.95
CA ALA A 48 -9.13 -8.66 -5.22
C ALA A 48 -9.39 -9.60 -6.41
N PRO A 49 -10.34 -9.29 -7.32
CA PRO A 49 -10.67 -10.15 -8.45
C PRO A 49 -9.59 -10.17 -9.54
N GLY A 50 -8.62 -9.27 -9.47
CA GLY A 50 -7.53 -9.25 -10.43
C GLY A 50 -6.31 -8.47 -9.96
N PRO A 51 -5.23 -8.52 -10.76
CA PRO A 51 -3.92 -7.96 -10.40
C PRO A 51 -3.93 -6.47 -10.07
N ARG A 52 -4.85 -5.71 -10.68
CA ARG A 52 -4.97 -4.25 -10.46
C ARG A 52 -5.39 -3.89 -9.04
N GLY A 53 -6.21 -4.72 -8.39
CA GLY A 53 -6.69 -4.51 -7.02
C GLY A 53 -5.82 -5.17 -5.95
N ALA A 54 -4.80 -5.91 -6.36
CA ALA A 54 -3.92 -6.66 -5.47
C ALA A 54 -2.95 -5.73 -4.74
N SER A 55 -2.60 -6.09 -3.51
CA SER A 55 -1.41 -5.57 -2.85
C SER A 55 -0.16 -6.11 -3.54
N ARG A 56 0.84 -5.25 -3.70
CA ARG A 56 2.14 -5.59 -4.25
C ARG A 56 3.14 -5.73 -3.12
N PHE A 57 3.95 -6.79 -3.17
CA PHE A 57 4.91 -7.08 -2.13
C PHE A 57 6.29 -7.29 -2.73
N ASP A 58 7.30 -6.72 -2.08
CA ASP A 58 8.69 -7.14 -2.26
C ASP A 58 8.95 -8.36 -1.38
N THR A 59 9.50 -9.43 -1.95
CA THR A 59 10.01 -10.55 -1.14
C THR A 59 11.41 -10.23 -0.62
N VAL A 60 11.59 -10.20 0.70
CA VAL A 60 12.91 -10.13 1.33
C VAL A 60 13.34 -11.55 1.69
N ARG A 61 14.33 -12.07 0.95
CA ARG A 61 14.92 -13.37 1.23
C ARG A 61 15.74 -13.33 2.52
N LEU A 62 15.55 -14.33 3.36
CA LEU A 62 16.26 -14.51 4.63
C LEU A 62 17.06 -15.82 4.58
N GLU A 63 17.71 -16.20 5.68
CA GLU A 63 18.46 -17.45 5.76
C GLU A 63 17.56 -18.68 5.53
N GLY A 64 18.06 -19.65 4.74
CA GLY A 64 17.32 -20.85 4.37
C GLY A 64 16.12 -20.56 3.45
N ASP A 65 15.01 -21.27 3.67
CA ASP A 65 13.77 -21.13 2.90
C ASP A 65 12.82 -20.06 3.46
N ARG A 66 13.37 -19.09 4.21
CA ARG A 66 12.59 -18.05 4.89
C ARG A 66 12.49 -16.78 4.06
N VAL A 67 11.35 -16.12 4.21
CA VAL A 67 11.02 -14.88 3.52
C VAL A 67 10.26 -13.94 4.45
N ALA A 68 10.43 -12.64 4.25
CA ALA A 68 9.50 -11.62 4.71
C ALA A 68 8.88 -10.91 3.51
N PHE A 69 7.65 -10.41 3.67
CA PHE A 69 6.98 -9.64 2.62
C PHE A 69 6.90 -8.19 3.04
N ARG A 70 7.52 -7.31 2.26
CA ARG A 70 7.38 -5.87 2.43
C ARG A 70 6.26 -5.38 1.53
N ASP A 71 5.20 -4.84 2.12
CA ASP A 71 4.11 -4.20 1.38
C ASP A 71 4.65 -2.94 0.70
N LEU A 72 4.57 -2.88 -0.64
CA LEU A 72 5.14 -1.76 -1.40
C LEU A 72 4.39 -0.44 -1.19
N ARG A 73 3.13 -0.51 -0.75
CA ARG A 73 2.31 0.66 -0.44
C ARG A 73 2.73 1.32 0.88
N SER A 74 2.92 0.54 1.93
CA SER A 74 3.26 1.07 3.27
C SER A 74 4.74 1.01 3.60
N GLY A 75 5.54 0.28 2.81
CA GLY A 75 6.94 -0.02 3.10
C GLY A 75 7.15 -0.91 4.32
N SER A 76 6.07 -1.40 4.94
CA SER A 76 6.09 -2.19 6.17
C SER A 76 6.00 -3.68 5.89
N TYR A 77 6.41 -4.49 6.86
CA TYR A 77 6.41 -5.94 6.76
C TYR A 77 5.05 -6.53 7.14
N VAL A 78 4.65 -7.56 6.39
CA VAL A 78 3.50 -8.40 6.71
C VAL A 78 3.82 -9.21 7.96
N ARG A 79 2.91 -9.21 8.93
CA ARG A 79 2.96 -10.02 10.14
C ARG A 79 1.78 -10.99 10.21
N ALA A 80 1.97 -12.15 10.82
CA ALA A 80 0.94 -13.18 10.96
C ALA A 80 0.62 -13.46 12.42
N GLY A 81 -0.29 -12.70 13.02
CA GLY A 81 -0.55 -12.77 14.46
C GLY A 81 -1.28 -11.53 14.98
N VAL A 82 -2.25 -11.04 14.21
CA VAL A 82 -3.07 -9.89 14.58
C VAL A 82 -4.39 -10.41 15.17
N GLY A 83 -4.63 -10.06 16.44
CA GLY A 83 -5.80 -10.49 17.20
C GLY A 83 -5.88 -12.01 17.44
N GLU A 84 -6.96 -12.43 18.10
CA GLU A 84 -7.23 -13.83 18.48
C GLU A 84 -7.29 -14.79 17.28
N GLY A 85 -7.66 -14.28 16.10
CA GLY A 85 -7.73 -15.07 14.87
C GLY A 85 -6.37 -15.33 14.21
N ALA A 86 -5.27 -14.81 14.77
CA ALA A 86 -3.93 -14.84 14.16
C ALA A 86 -3.92 -14.30 12.71
N PHE A 87 -4.65 -13.21 12.47
CA PHE A 87 -4.80 -12.63 11.15
C PHE A 87 -3.48 -12.04 10.63
N LEU A 88 -3.40 -11.88 9.30
CA LEU A 88 -2.27 -11.24 8.65
C LEU A 88 -2.53 -9.77 8.38
N ALA A 89 -1.56 -8.90 8.64
CA ALA A 89 -1.64 -7.48 8.25
C ALA A 89 -0.25 -6.95 7.88
N ALA A 90 -0.19 -5.97 6.99
CA ALA A 90 1.01 -5.16 6.81
C ALA A 90 1.03 -4.08 7.89
N GLY A 91 2.10 -4.03 8.69
CA GLY A 91 2.12 -3.18 9.88
C GLY A 91 3.44 -3.10 10.62
N SER A 92 4.35 -4.06 10.39
CA SER A 92 5.55 -4.19 11.21
C SER A 92 6.72 -3.39 10.62
N PRO A 93 7.44 -2.58 11.44
CA PRO A 93 8.60 -1.81 10.97
C PRO A 93 9.88 -2.66 10.86
N HIS A 94 9.90 -3.85 11.45
CA HIS A 94 11.07 -4.72 11.51
C HIS A 94 10.67 -6.17 11.25
N ILE A 95 11.61 -6.95 10.70
CA ILE A 95 11.45 -8.39 10.50
C ILE A 95 11.84 -9.11 11.79
N ARG A 96 10.89 -9.81 12.42
CA ARG A 96 11.12 -10.76 13.51
C ARG A 96 10.33 -12.03 13.25
N GLY A 97 10.13 -12.89 14.26
CA GLY A 97 9.45 -14.18 14.11
C GLY A 97 8.06 -14.08 13.47
N TRP A 98 7.26 -13.07 13.83
CA TRP A 98 5.90 -12.90 13.30
C TRP A 98 5.83 -12.37 11.87
N GLU A 99 6.92 -11.76 11.39
CA GLU A 99 7.06 -11.24 10.02
C GLU A 99 7.82 -12.19 9.10
N THR A 100 8.27 -13.33 9.64
CA THR A 100 9.05 -14.34 8.94
C THR A 100 8.17 -15.53 8.59
N PHE A 101 8.25 -15.96 7.33
CA PHE A 101 7.51 -17.09 6.79
C PHE A 101 8.48 -18.10 6.18
N GLU A 102 8.25 -19.39 6.45
CA GLU A 102 8.89 -20.49 5.73
C GLU A 102 8.09 -20.77 4.45
N LEU A 103 8.77 -20.77 3.30
CA LEU A 103 8.19 -21.09 2.00
C LEU A 103 8.19 -22.60 1.78
N VAL A 104 7.02 -23.21 1.78
CA VAL A 104 6.86 -24.65 1.54
C VAL A 104 6.37 -24.86 0.12
N ARG A 105 7.24 -25.37 -0.77
CA ARG A 105 6.85 -25.72 -2.14
C ARG A 105 5.95 -26.95 -2.13
N ILE A 106 4.85 -26.90 -2.90
CA ILE A 106 3.91 -28.01 -3.01
C ILE A 106 4.12 -28.76 -4.33
N ARG A 107 3.49 -28.31 -5.42
CA ARG A 107 3.67 -28.83 -6.79
C ARG A 107 3.46 -27.72 -7.79
N GLY A 108 4.27 -27.71 -8.85
CA GLY A 108 4.25 -26.65 -9.86
C GLY A 108 4.56 -25.29 -9.25
N ASP A 109 3.71 -24.30 -9.53
CA ASP A 109 3.81 -22.91 -9.06
C ASP A 109 3.16 -22.68 -7.68
N LYS A 110 2.60 -23.73 -7.06
CA LYS A 110 1.90 -23.64 -5.78
C LYS A 110 2.86 -23.74 -4.61
N LEU A 111 2.64 -22.87 -3.63
CA LEU A 111 3.37 -22.84 -2.37
C LEU A 111 2.41 -22.66 -1.19
N ALA A 112 2.89 -22.97 0.00
CA ALA A 112 2.27 -22.59 1.26
C ALA A 112 3.23 -21.71 2.06
N LEU A 113 2.65 -20.86 2.90
CA LEU A 113 3.40 -19.98 3.80
C LEU A 113 3.20 -20.47 5.22
N ARG A 114 4.26 -20.84 5.92
CA ARG A 114 4.21 -21.19 7.33
C ARG A 114 4.77 -20.06 8.18
N SER A 115 3.98 -19.51 9.10
CA SER A 115 4.43 -18.46 10.00
C SER A 115 5.46 -19.03 10.97
N VAL A 116 6.64 -18.40 11.06
CA VAL A 116 7.65 -18.79 12.06
C VAL A 116 7.17 -18.42 13.48
N GLY A 117 6.32 -17.40 13.61
CA GLY A 117 5.84 -16.92 14.91
C GLY A 117 4.97 -17.91 15.69
N ASN A 118 4.15 -18.73 15.00
CA ASN A 118 3.29 -19.72 15.65
C ASN A 118 3.33 -21.13 15.03
N GLY A 119 4.13 -21.34 13.98
CA GLY A 119 4.28 -22.63 13.30
C GLY A 119 3.09 -23.06 12.44
N ASN A 120 2.05 -22.23 12.30
CA ASN A 120 0.87 -22.54 11.50
C ASN A 120 1.01 -22.05 10.06
N TYR A 121 0.32 -22.72 9.15
CA TYR A 121 0.15 -22.29 7.77
C TYR A 121 -0.84 -21.14 7.67
N VAL A 122 -0.49 -20.18 6.83
CA VAL A 122 -1.37 -19.10 6.40
C VAL A 122 -2.48 -19.72 5.53
N ARG A 123 -3.72 -19.39 5.85
CA ARG A 123 -4.91 -19.72 5.07
C ARG A 123 -5.62 -18.47 4.61
N ALA A 124 -6.29 -18.53 3.47
CA ALA A 124 -7.29 -17.54 3.07
C ALA A 124 -8.72 -18.00 3.47
N GLY A 125 -9.73 -17.22 3.09
CA GLY A 125 -11.14 -17.61 3.26
C GLY A 125 -11.63 -17.59 4.71
N VAL A 126 -10.99 -16.81 5.60
CA VAL A 126 -11.44 -16.68 6.99
C VAL A 126 -12.55 -15.62 7.08
N GLY A 127 -13.73 -16.04 7.53
CA GLY A 127 -14.90 -15.17 7.62
C GLY A 127 -15.46 -14.75 6.26
N ARG A 128 -16.41 -13.80 6.27
CA ARG A 128 -17.11 -13.34 5.05
C ARG A 128 -16.22 -12.54 4.10
N ASP A 129 -15.21 -11.86 4.63
CA ASP A 129 -14.30 -11.00 3.87
C ASP A 129 -13.10 -11.75 3.28
N SER A 130 -13.04 -13.09 3.46
CA SER A 130 -11.92 -13.93 2.98
C SER A 130 -10.55 -13.49 3.53
N LEU A 131 -10.51 -13.15 4.83
CA LEU A 131 -9.28 -12.72 5.50
C LEU A 131 -8.21 -13.82 5.50
N LEU A 132 -6.95 -13.41 5.57
CA LEU A 132 -5.81 -14.29 5.74
C LEU A 132 -5.48 -14.45 7.23
N ALA A 133 -5.22 -15.68 7.66
CA ALA A 133 -4.81 -16.00 9.03
C ALA A 133 -3.79 -17.14 9.08
N ALA A 134 -2.84 -17.08 10.02
CA ALA A 134 -1.91 -18.18 10.29
C ALA A 134 -2.51 -19.13 11.34
N SER A 135 -3.48 -19.92 10.90
CA SER A 135 -4.32 -20.73 11.80
C SER A 135 -4.46 -22.20 11.38
N SER A 136 -3.84 -22.61 10.27
CA SER A 136 -4.01 -23.96 9.73
C SER A 136 -2.81 -24.86 10.05
N GLY A 137 -3.07 -26.08 10.53
CA GLY A 137 -2.02 -27.07 10.80
C GLY A 137 -1.49 -27.81 9.55
N ARG A 138 -2.11 -27.62 8.38
CA ARG A 138 -1.76 -28.31 7.12
C ARG A 138 -1.88 -27.38 5.91
N ALA A 139 -1.14 -27.68 4.85
CA ALA A 139 -1.11 -26.91 3.61
C ALA A 139 -2.03 -27.50 2.51
N ALA A 140 -3.36 -27.30 2.58
CA ALA A 140 -4.29 -27.94 1.64
C ALA A 140 -5.51 -27.06 1.27
N GLY A 141 -5.62 -26.70 -0.01
CA GLY A 141 -6.72 -25.87 -0.51
C GLY A 141 -6.51 -24.40 -0.17
N TRP A 142 -7.12 -23.90 0.90
CA TRP A 142 -7.10 -22.48 1.29
C TRP A 142 -5.72 -21.97 1.75
N GLU A 143 -4.79 -22.88 2.08
CA GLU A 143 -3.40 -22.54 2.44
C GLU A 143 -2.44 -22.52 1.25
N GLN A 144 -2.94 -22.80 0.05
CA GLN A 144 -2.11 -22.80 -1.16
C GLN A 144 -2.23 -21.46 -1.88
N PHE A 145 -1.07 -20.90 -2.21
CA PHE A 145 -0.92 -19.64 -2.91
C PHE A 145 -0.02 -19.77 -4.13
N ARG A 146 -0.07 -18.75 -4.99
CA ARG A 146 0.90 -18.50 -6.05
C ARG A 146 1.52 -17.15 -5.86
N PHE A 147 2.81 -17.06 -6.19
CA PHE A 147 3.43 -15.77 -6.49
C PHE A 147 3.21 -15.49 -7.97
N VAL A 148 2.63 -14.33 -8.24
CA VAL A 148 2.35 -13.87 -9.60
C VAL A 148 3.19 -12.64 -9.86
N ASN A 149 3.96 -12.65 -10.95
CA ASN A 149 4.69 -11.48 -11.40
C ASN A 149 3.69 -10.41 -11.87
N PRO A 150 3.70 -9.18 -11.30
CA PRO A 150 2.75 -8.14 -11.67
C PRO A 150 2.80 -7.75 -13.15
N ARG A 151 3.96 -7.91 -13.83
CA ARG A 151 4.12 -7.59 -15.25
C ARG A 151 3.42 -8.62 -16.14
N ASP A 152 3.60 -9.90 -15.83
CA ASP A 152 2.94 -11.00 -16.55
C ASP A 152 1.42 -10.95 -16.35
N ALA A 153 1.00 -10.58 -15.14
CA ALA A 153 -0.41 -10.41 -14.79
C ALA A 153 -1.08 -9.23 -15.52
N GLN A 154 -0.34 -8.15 -15.79
CA GLN A 154 -0.81 -7.03 -16.61
C GLN A 154 -0.93 -7.41 -18.09
N ALA A 155 0.02 -8.17 -18.63
CA ALA A 155 -0.03 -8.66 -20.01
C ALA A 155 -1.21 -9.63 -20.25
N ALA A 156 -1.45 -10.55 -19.32
CA ALA A 156 -2.60 -11.47 -19.39
C ALA A 156 -3.95 -10.73 -19.34
N ASN A 157 -4.06 -9.66 -18.57
CA ASN A 157 -5.27 -8.84 -18.48
C ASN A 157 -5.51 -8.01 -19.76
N ASN A 158 -4.44 -7.60 -20.46
CA ASN A 158 -4.55 -6.92 -21.74
C ASN A 158 -4.97 -7.88 -22.88
N ASN A 159 -4.62 -9.17 -22.77
CA ASN A 159 -5.02 -10.19 -23.74
C ASN A 159 -6.42 -10.78 -23.47
N ALA A 160 -6.88 -10.82 -22.21
CA ALA A 160 -8.25 -11.24 -21.84
C ALA A 160 -9.34 -10.21 -22.21
N GLY A 161 -8.94 -8.98 -22.59
CA GLY A 161 -9.85 -7.94 -23.08
C GLY A 161 -10.26 -8.08 -24.55
N ASN A 162 -9.74 -9.08 -25.27
CA ASN A 162 -10.06 -9.30 -26.68
C ASN A 162 -11.04 -10.48 -26.85
N GLN A 163 -12.20 -10.40 -26.19
CA GLN A 163 -13.33 -11.28 -26.46
C GLN A 163 -14.53 -10.42 -26.91
N PRO A 164 -15.06 -10.63 -28.12
CA PRO A 164 -16.10 -9.77 -28.68
C PRO A 164 -17.45 -10.09 -28.03
N GLY A 165 -18.00 -9.15 -27.24
CA GLY A 165 -19.34 -9.32 -26.69
C GLY A 165 -19.78 -8.27 -25.66
N ALA A 166 -20.48 -7.25 -26.17
CA ALA A 166 -21.49 -6.42 -25.48
C ALA A 166 -21.04 -5.29 -24.52
N GLY A 167 -21.26 -4.05 -24.96
CA GLY A 167 -21.52 -2.89 -24.08
C GLY A 167 -20.59 -1.70 -24.29
N GLN A 168 -20.89 -0.83 -25.26
CA GLN A 168 -20.25 0.48 -25.40
C GLN A 168 -20.43 1.34 -24.13
N GLY A 169 -19.32 1.65 -23.47
CA GLY A 169 -19.18 2.74 -22.51
C GLY A 169 -17.76 3.26 -22.63
N GLY A 170 -17.59 4.38 -23.33
CA GLY A 170 -16.32 4.83 -23.89
C GLY A 170 -15.17 5.01 -22.89
N ASN A 171 -13.95 4.99 -23.43
CA ASN A 171 -12.71 5.47 -22.83
C ASN A 171 -12.97 6.53 -21.76
N ARG A 172 -12.81 6.19 -20.47
CA ARG A 172 -12.69 7.21 -19.43
C ARG A 172 -11.29 7.13 -18.87
N GLY A 173 -10.50 8.13 -19.24
CA GLY A 173 -9.32 8.51 -18.47
C GLY A 173 -9.69 8.75 -17.00
N GLY A 174 -8.68 8.98 -16.17
CA GLY A 174 -8.92 9.32 -14.77
C GLY A 174 -9.78 10.60 -14.62
N PRO A 175 -10.32 10.88 -13.43
CA PRO A 175 -11.17 12.05 -13.22
C PRO A 175 -10.44 13.35 -13.58
N ASP A 176 -11.15 14.28 -14.19
CA ASP A 176 -10.69 15.65 -14.34
C ASP A 176 -11.09 16.47 -13.11
N LEU A 177 -10.59 17.70 -13.02
CA LEU A 177 -10.86 18.59 -11.88
C LEU A 177 -12.37 18.79 -11.64
N ASP A 178 -13.16 18.90 -12.71
CA ASP A 178 -14.62 19.09 -12.65
C ASP A 178 -15.36 17.94 -11.97
N ASP A 179 -14.83 16.72 -12.06
CA ASP A 179 -15.39 15.53 -11.41
C ASP A 179 -15.20 15.54 -9.89
N LEU A 180 -14.32 16.40 -9.38
CA LEU A 180 -13.91 16.47 -7.98
C LEU A 180 -14.53 17.66 -7.24
N PHE A 181 -15.31 18.51 -7.90
CA PHE A 181 -15.95 19.65 -7.23
C PHE A 181 -16.90 19.23 -6.12
N GLY A 182 -16.80 19.91 -4.98
CA GLY A 182 -17.75 19.81 -3.89
C GLY A 182 -17.11 19.65 -2.52
N ASN A 183 -17.95 19.23 -1.58
CA ASN A 183 -17.61 19.10 -0.16
C ASN A 183 -17.42 17.64 0.22
N TYR A 184 -16.45 17.41 1.09
CA TYR A 184 -15.98 16.10 1.49
C TYR A 184 -15.72 16.04 3.00
N ARG A 185 -15.85 14.82 3.53
CA ARG A 185 -15.29 14.43 4.82
C ARG A 185 -14.02 13.64 4.62
N ILE A 186 -13.05 13.87 5.49
CA ILE A 186 -11.79 13.13 5.50
C ILE A 186 -12.02 11.84 6.29
N THR A 187 -11.85 10.70 5.64
CA THR A 187 -12.07 9.38 6.26
C THR A 187 -10.76 8.73 6.69
N HIS A 188 -9.71 8.85 5.87
CA HIS A 188 -8.41 8.29 6.16
C HIS A 188 -7.31 9.20 5.66
N ILE A 189 -6.16 9.15 6.33
CA ILE A 189 -4.98 9.93 6.02
C ILE A 189 -3.70 9.14 6.30
N ALA A 190 -2.70 9.29 5.44
CA ALA A 190 -1.38 8.71 5.66
C ALA A 190 -0.70 9.42 6.84
N ALA A 191 -0.33 8.66 7.87
CA ALA A 191 0.54 9.15 8.94
C ALA A 191 1.97 9.30 8.40
N GLY A 192 2.84 10.02 9.14
CA GLY A 192 4.23 10.27 8.71
C GLY A 192 5.10 9.01 8.53
N ASN A 193 4.61 7.85 8.95
CA ASN A 193 5.20 6.53 8.72
C ASN A 193 4.62 5.81 7.47
N GLY A 194 3.80 6.47 6.67
CA GLY A 194 3.20 5.95 5.44
C GLY A 194 1.94 5.10 5.63
N PHE A 195 1.48 4.84 6.86
CA PHE A 195 0.23 4.09 7.08
C PHE A 195 -1.00 4.94 6.85
N LEU A 196 -1.94 4.45 6.04
CA LEU A 196 -3.25 5.06 5.89
C LEU A 196 -4.11 4.76 7.13
N VAL A 197 -4.25 5.73 8.02
CA VAL A 197 -4.99 5.63 9.28
C VAL A 197 -6.38 6.25 9.13
N ARG A 198 -7.40 5.60 9.69
CA ARG A 198 -8.75 6.16 9.76
C ARG A 198 -8.78 7.33 10.74
N LEU A 199 -9.35 8.46 10.34
CA LEU A 199 -9.59 9.55 11.29
C LEU A 199 -10.52 9.06 12.41
N GLY A 200 -10.11 9.30 13.66
CA GLY A 200 -10.94 9.04 14.83
C GLY A 200 -12.26 9.79 14.76
N ARG A 201 -13.29 9.29 15.44
CA ARG A 201 -14.67 9.80 15.35
C ARG A 201 -14.76 11.32 15.56
N GLU A 202 -14.07 11.84 16.57
CA GLU A 202 -14.03 13.29 16.88
C GLU A 202 -13.45 14.13 15.73
N LEU A 203 -12.27 13.76 15.23
CA LEU A 203 -11.61 14.48 14.13
C LEU A 203 -12.38 14.33 12.82
N GLY A 204 -12.92 13.15 12.54
CA GLY A 204 -13.72 12.90 11.35
C GLY A 204 -15.02 13.72 11.32
N ASN A 205 -15.68 13.89 12.47
CA ASN A 205 -16.90 14.69 12.58
C ASN A 205 -16.66 16.18 12.33
N ARG A 206 -15.51 16.69 12.79
CA ARG A 206 -15.06 18.08 12.58
C ARG A 206 -14.36 18.30 11.25
N SER A 207 -14.03 17.21 10.53
CA SER A 207 -13.31 17.31 9.27
C SER A 207 -14.16 17.96 8.19
N THR A 208 -13.55 18.91 7.50
CA THR A 208 -14.10 19.54 6.30
C THR A 208 -13.01 19.53 5.25
N LEU A 209 -13.39 19.20 4.01
CA LEU A 209 -12.55 19.42 2.85
C LEU A 209 -13.43 19.84 1.67
N SER A 210 -13.03 20.88 0.95
CA SER A 210 -13.70 21.33 -0.28
C SER A 210 -12.69 21.46 -1.42
N ILE A 211 -13.16 21.19 -2.63
CA ILE A 211 -12.41 21.44 -3.88
C ILE A 211 -13.30 22.31 -4.76
N ASP A 212 -12.81 23.49 -5.12
CA ASP A 212 -13.53 24.43 -5.99
C ASP A 212 -13.13 24.34 -7.47
N ASP A 213 -13.81 25.14 -8.29
CA ASP A 213 -13.68 25.20 -9.75
C ASP A 213 -12.27 25.59 -10.25
N ARG A 214 -11.46 26.18 -9.37
CA ARG A 214 -10.08 26.59 -9.64
C ARG A 214 -9.07 25.61 -9.06
N GLY A 215 -9.52 24.48 -8.52
CA GLY A 215 -8.67 23.49 -7.87
C GLY A 215 -8.15 23.95 -6.51
N THR A 216 -8.78 24.94 -5.88
CA THR A 216 -8.43 25.31 -4.51
C THR A 216 -9.00 24.26 -3.57
N VAL A 217 -8.11 23.54 -2.89
CA VAL A 217 -8.43 22.64 -1.80
C VAL A 217 -8.40 23.42 -0.50
N ARG A 218 -9.52 23.44 0.22
CA ARG A 218 -9.58 23.94 1.61
C ARG A 218 -9.91 22.81 2.55
N ALA A 219 -9.11 22.60 3.59
CA ALA A 219 -9.29 21.52 4.53
C ALA A 219 -9.10 21.95 5.98
N SER A 220 -9.77 21.29 6.90
CA SER A 220 -9.55 21.41 8.34
C SER A 220 -10.01 20.15 9.06
N VAL A 221 -9.37 19.78 10.17
CA VAL A 221 -9.88 18.77 11.13
C VAL A 221 -10.35 19.40 12.43
N GLY A 222 -10.52 20.74 12.43
CA GLY A 222 -11.14 21.50 13.50
C GLY A 222 -10.23 22.49 14.22
N CYS A 223 -8.93 22.56 13.92
CA CYS A 223 -8.05 23.59 14.49
C CYS A 223 -7.63 24.58 13.40
N ASN A 224 -6.65 24.23 12.57
CA ASN A 224 -6.17 25.09 11.50
C ASN A 224 -6.96 24.92 10.21
N SER A 225 -7.01 26.00 9.43
CA SER A 225 -7.49 25.98 8.06
C SER A 225 -6.28 25.86 7.12
N ILE A 226 -6.35 24.87 6.23
CA ILE A 226 -5.36 24.58 5.19
C ILE A 226 -5.96 25.02 3.86
N SER A 227 -5.17 25.71 3.05
CA SER A 227 -5.49 26.07 1.68
C SER A 227 -4.35 25.71 0.75
N MET A 228 -4.64 25.01 -0.34
CA MET A 228 -3.66 24.63 -1.35
C MET A 228 -4.32 24.63 -2.72
N ARG A 229 -3.57 24.85 -3.80
CA ARG A 229 -4.08 24.70 -5.17
C ARG A 229 -3.59 23.39 -5.77
N VAL A 230 -4.47 22.67 -6.46
CA VAL A 230 -4.14 21.48 -7.25
C VAL A 230 -4.67 21.59 -8.67
N SER A 231 -3.92 21.10 -9.65
CA SER A 231 -4.47 20.74 -10.95
C SER A 231 -4.73 19.25 -11.02
N VAL A 232 -5.85 18.89 -11.64
CA VAL A 232 -6.22 17.50 -11.91
C VAL A 232 -6.58 17.36 -13.38
N ARG A 233 -5.92 16.42 -14.06
CA ARG A 233 -6.24 16.05 -15.44
C ARG A 233 -5.99 14.57 -15.66
N ASP A 234 -6.98 13.86 -16.19
CA ASP A 234 -6.88 12.42 -16.46
C ASP A 234 -6.39 11.64 -15.21
N GLY A 235 -6.93 12.01 -14.04
CA GLY A 235 -6.57 11.44 -12.74
C GLY A 235 -5.13 11.69 -12.30
N ARG A 236 -4.37 12.56 -12.98
CA ARG A 236 -3.06 13.04 -12.51
C ARG A 236 -3.24 14.30 -11.69
N VAL A 237 -2.60 14.33 -10.52
CA VAL A 237 -2.64 15.47 -9.59
C VAL A 237 -1.30 16.17 -9.57
N ARG A 238 -1.32 17.50 -9.52
CA ARG A 238 -0.15 18.33 -9.23
C ARG A 238 -0.52 19.40 -8.23
N ALA A 239 0.29 19.58 -7.19
CA ALA A 239 0.19 20.72 -6.31
C ALA A 239 0.78 21.96 -7.00
N GLU A 240 0.00 23.04 -7.03
CA GLU A 240 0.38 24.32 -7.63
C GLU A 240 0.88 25.27 -6.55
N GLY A 241 2.05 24.93 -6.01
CA GLY A 241 2.70 25.68 -4.94
C GLY A 241 2.49 25.09 -3.54
N PRO A 242 3.07 25.73 -2.51
CA PRO A 242 3.02 25.24 -1.14
C PRO A 242 1.61 25.39 -0.55
N ALA A 243 1.25 24.47 0.35
CA ALA A 243 0.07 24.65 1.17
C ALA A 243 0.28 25.79 2.18
N ILE A 244 -0.79 26.55 2.42
CA ILE A 244 -0.85 27.60 3.42
C ILE A 244 -1.72 27.09 4.55
N SER A 245 -1.26 27.27 5.79
CA SER A 245 -2.03 26.91 6.99
C SER A 245 -2.03 28.06 7.97
N THR A 246 -3.15 28.27 8.65
CA THR A 246 -3.14 29.02 9.91
C THR A 246 -2.23 28.30 10.91
N LYS A 247 -1.58 29.04 11.82
CA LYS A 247 -0.72 28.48 12.88
C LYS A 247 -1.29 28.79 14.27
N MET A 248 -2.53 28.39 14.50
CA MET A 248 -3.17 28.54 15.81
C MET A 248 -2.68 27.47 16.80
N LEU A 249 -2.70 27.79 18.08
CA LEU A 249 -2.35 26.85 19.14
C LEU A 249 -3.48 25.82 19.33
N CYS A 250 -3.29 24.61 18.82
CA CYS A 250 -4.27 23.53 18.94
C CYS A 250 -4.25 22.91 20.34
N GLN A 251 -5.44 22.76 20.93
CA GLN A 251 -5.61 22.18 22.27
C GLN A 251 -5.33 20.66 22.31
N GLY A 252 -5.45 19.95 21.17
CA GLY A 252 -5.23 18.50 21.07
C GLY A 252 -4.08 18.13 20.13
N GLN A 253 -3.19 17.23 20.56
CA GLN A 253 -2.04 16.78 19.77
C GLN A 253 -2.42 16.08 18.45
N GLY A 254 -3.59 15.43 18.39
CA GLY A 254 -4.06 14.74 17.19
C GLY A 254 -4.53 15.65 16.05
N GLN A 255 -4.95 16.89 16.34
CA GLN A 255 -5.45 17.83 15.33
C GLN A 255 -4.30 18.36 14.48
N ALA A 256 -3.26 18.87 15.14
CA ALA A 256 -2.08 19.39 14.47
C ALA A 256 -1.37 18.31 13.65
N ALA A 257 -1.27 17.08 14.16
CA ALA A 257 -0.68 15.96 13.43
C ALA A 257 -1.51 15.60 12.18
N ALA A 258 -2.84 15.55 12.30
CA ALA A 258 -3.70 15.27 11.16
C ALA A 258 -3.67 16.41 10.12
N GLU A 259 -3.59 17.67 10.53
CA GLU A 259 -3.46 18.82 9.63
C GLU A 259 -2.14 18.81 8.85
N ALA A 260 -1.03 18.53 9.53
CA ALA A 260 0.27 18.35 8.87
C ALA A 260 0.22 17.20 7.85
N ALA A 261 -0.39 16.07 8.22
CA ALA A 261 -0.54 14.93 7.31
C ALA A 261 -1.42 15.26 6.08
N ILE A 262 -2.37 16.20 6.16
CA ILE A 262 -3.18 16.61 5.00
C ILE A 262 -2.31 17.37 4.01
N ILE A 263 -1.48 18.28 4.52
CA ILE A 263 -0.54 19.05 3.71
C ILE A 263 0.41 18.10 2.98
N ASP A 264 0.99 17.14 3.70
CA ASP A 264 1.92 16.17 3.13
C ASP A 264 1.24 15.29 2.07
N ALA A 265 0.04 14.78 2.36
CA ALA A 265 -0.73 13.95 1.44
C ALA A 265 -1.08 14.70 0.15
N LEU A 266 -1.55 15.94 0.25
CA LEU A 266 -1.94 16.71 -0.93
C LEU A 266 -0.72 17.16 -1.76
N SER A 267 0.41 17.47 -1.10
CA SER A 267 1.65 17.87 -1.76
C SER A 267 2.35 16.70 -2.48
N SER A 268 2.27 15.50 -1.89
CA SER A 268 2.88 14.28 -2.45
C SER A 268 1.97 13.55 -3.45
N ALA A 269 0.68 13.88 -3.51
CA ALA A 269 -0.25 13.28 -4.46
C ALA A 269 0.21 13.44 -5.92
N ARG A 270 0.12 12.35 -6.68
CA ARG A 270 0.36 12.29 -8.13
C ARG A 270 -0.81 11.72 -8.88
N ARG A 271 -1.67 10.95 -8.21
CA ARG A 271 -2.86 10.36 -8.78
C ARG A 271 -4.07 10.61 -7.90
N VAL A 272 -5.23 10.71 -8.52
CA VAL A 272 -6.51 10.73 -7.84
C VAL A 272 -7.49 9.84 -8.60
N ASP A 273 -8.21 9.03 -7.86
CA ASP A 273 -9.28 8.21 -8.39
C ASP A 273 -10.57 8.56 -7.67
N ARG A 274 -11.69 8.47 -8.39
CA ARG A 274 -13.02 8.62 -7.85
C ARG A 274 -13.81 7.34 -8.10
N ASP A 275 -14.31 6.76 -7.02
CA ASP A 275 -15.21 5.60 -7.03
C ASP A 275 -16.50 5.98 -6.30
N GLY A 276 -17.53 6.33 -7.09
CA GLY A 276 -18.80 6.84 -6.59
C GLY A 276 -18.64 8.10 -5.74
N ARG A 277 -18.83 7.94 -4.42
CA ARG A 277 -18.69 9.01 -3.41
C ARG A 277 -17.31 9.07 -2.77
N THR A 278 -16.42 8.14 -3.08
CA THR A 278 -15.08 8.08 -2.50
C THR A 278 -14.07 8.70 -3.45
N VAL A 279 -13.22 9.59 -2.95
CA VAL A 279 -12.09 10.15 -3.70
C VAL A 279 -10.81 9.74 -2.97
N THR A 280 -9.86 9.16 -3.69
CA THR A 280 -8.59 8.66 -3.12
C THR A 280 -7.43 9.33 -3.82
N PHE A 281 -6.63 10.09 -3.07
CA PHE A 281 -5.35 10.62 -3.54
C PHE A 281 -4.25 9.60 -3.26
N ARG A 282 -3.36 9.43 -4.25
CA ARG A 282 -2.22 8.51 -4.19
C ARG A 282 -0.93 9.20 -4.59
N ASP A 283 0.18 8.72 -4.04
CA ASP A 283 1.51 9.16 -4.40
C ASP A 283 1.96 8.63 -5.78
N ALA A 284 3.25 8.80 -6.11
CA ALA A 284 3.85 8.26 -7.34
C ALA A 284 3.94 6.73 -7.36
N SER A 285 4.03 6.08 -6.19
CA SER A 285 4.12 4.62 -6.05
C SER A 285 2.76 3.93 -6.16
N GLY A 286 1.66 4.69 -6.03
CA GLY A 286 0.30 4.19 -5.97
C GLY A 286 -0.19 3.92 -4.54
N ALA A 287 0.52 4.40 -3.53
CA ALA A 287 0.10 4.34 -2.14
C ALA A 287 -0.99 5.36 -1.83
N ASP A 288 -2.05 4.93 -1.14
CA ASP A 288 -3.15 5.80 -0.72
C ASP A 288 -2.67 6.79 0.35
N LEU A 289 -2.81 8.08 0.07
CA LEU A 289 -2.39 9.17 0.96
C LEU A 289 -3.57 9.79 1.71
N LEU A 290 -4.72 9.91 1.04
CA LEU A 290 -5.89 10.58 1.58
C LEU A 290 -7.15 9.98 0.98
N LYS A 291 -8.11 9.61 1.82
CA LYS A 291 -9.43 9.15 1.39
C LYS A 291 -10.52 10.07 1.87
N LEU A 292 -11.29 10.55 0.91
CA LEU A 292 -12.38 11.47 1.10
C LEU A 292 -13.70 10.80 0.78
N ARG A 293 -14.75 11.20 1.49
CA ARG A 293 -16.13 10.81 1.17
C ARG A 293 -16.96 12.05 0.92
N ARG A 294 -17.58 12.13 -0.25
CA ARG A 294 -18.48 13.22 -0.64
C ARG A 294 -19.66 13.28 0.33
N GLY A 295 -19.94 14.49 0.81
CA GLY A 295 -21.09 14.81 1.66
C GLY A 295 -22.40 14.67 0.93
#